data_AF-A0A8J2T6R1-F1
#
_entry.id   AF-A0A8J2T6R1-F1
#
_cell.length_a   1.000
_cell.length_b   1.000
_cell.length_c   1.000
_cell.angle_alpha   90.00
_cell.angle_beta   90.00
_cell.angle_gamma   90.00
#
_symmetry.space_group_name_H-M   'P 1'
#
loop_
_entity.id
_entity.type
_entity.pdbx_description
1 polymer ?
#
loop_
_entity_poly.entity_id
_entity_poly.type
_entity_poly.pdbx_seq_one_letter_code
_entity_poly.pdbx_strand_id
1 'polypeptide(L)'
;MSQEKNQLSPTISHSPSVDHQGNSPPTQKPKDKNEHVIPWEERPHGVHVRCFAGYDLKFNGWIRRDVREQREEEERQKEDGHTEEDEAL
;
A
#
# COMPACT_ATOMS: atom_id res chain seq x y z
N MET A 1 -2.96 57.72 24.13
CA MET A 1 -4.16 56.86 24.10
C MET A 1 -3.89 55.70 23.17
N SER A 2 -4.30 54.51 23.61
CA SER A 2 -3.83 53.17 23.25
C SER A 2 -4.10 52.73 21.81
N GLN A 3 -3.29 51.75 21.38
CA GLN A 3 -3.39 51.00 20.14
C GLN A 3 -4.62 50.09 20.11
N GLU A 4 -5.20 49.87 18.92
CA GLU A 4 -5.75 48.56 18.55
C GLU A 4 -5.45 48.30 17.06
N LYS A 5 -4.46 47.45 16.80
CA LYS A 5 -4.26 46.80 15.51
C LYS A 5 -4.91 45.43 15.66
N ASN A 6 -6.06 45.23 15.01
CA ASN A 6 -6.72 43.92 14.93
C ASN A 6 -5.83 42.94 14.15
N GLN A 7 -4.91 42.29 14.87
CA GLN A 7 -4.18 41.12 14.39
C GLN A 7 -5.04 39.90 14.69
N LEU A 8 -5.76 39.41 13.69
CA LEU A 8 -6.38 38.09 13.76
C LEU A 8 -5.26 37.05 13.72
N SER A 9 -4.94 36.46 14.88
CA SER A 9 -4.09 35.27 14.96
C SER A 9 -4.74 34.11 14.19
N PRO A 10 -3.97 33.25 13.52
CA PRO A 10 -4.53 32.03 12.96
C PRO A 10 -4.93 31.11 14.12
N THR A 11 -6.22 30.87 14.30
CA THR A 11 -6.72 29.77 15.13
C THR A 11 -6.35 28.47 14.44
N ILE A 12 -5.23 27.87 14.85
CA ILE A 12 -4.91 26.50 14.47
C ILE A 12 -5.86 25.60 15.25
N SER A 13 -6.96 25.20 14.60
CA SER A 13 -7.88 24.20 15.13
C SER A 13 -7.20 22.83 15.03
N HIS A 14 -6.44 22.45 16.05
CA HIS A 14 -6.01 21.07 16.21
C HIS A 14 -7.22 20.25 16.68
N SER A 15 -7.79 19.46 15.76
CA SER A 15 -8.69 18.37 16.11
C SER A 15 -8.05 17.52 17.21
N PRO A 16 -8.82 17.01 18.20
CA PRO A 16 -8.25 16.20 19.27
C PRO A 16 -7.59 14.95 18.66
N SER A 17 -6.32 14.81 19.00
CA SER A 17 -5.47 13.67 18.73
C SER A 17 -6.19 12.39 19.14
N VAL A 18 -6.43 11.49 18.18
CA VAL A 18 -6.74 10.10 18.51
C VAL A 18 -5.42 9.49 18.97
N ASP A 19 -5.32 9.17 20.25
CA ASP A 19 -4.21 8.43 20.84
C ASP A 19 -4.13 7.04 20.20
N HIS A 20 -3.37 6.91 19.11
CA HIS A 20 -2.88 5.62 18.64
C HIS A 20 -1.74 5.17 19.56
N GLN A 21 -2.10 4.78 20.77
CA GLN A 21 -1.22 4.06 21.67
C GLN A 21 -0.94 2.68 21.03
N GLY A 22 0.24 2.53 20.43
CA GLY A 22 0.72 1.25 19.90
C GLY A 22 0.96 1.19 18.39
N ASN A 23 1.71 2.12 17.83
CA ASN A 23 2.76 1.83 16.84
C ASN A 23 3.52 3.12 16.59
N SER A 24 4.72 3.22 17.15
CA SER A 24 5.69 4.22 16.70
C SER A 24 5.76 4.17 15.17
N PRO A 25 5.69 5.31 14.45
CA PRO A 25 5.98 5.31 13.02
C PRO A 25 7.33 4.64 12.84
N PRO A 26 7.48 3.68 11.90
CA PRO A 26 8.74 2.98 11.72
C PRO A 26 9.83 4.04 11.60
N THR A 27 10.85 3.94 12.45
CA THR A 27 11.99 4.86 12.45
C THR A 27 12.55 4.83 11.03
N GLN A 28 12.19 5.83 10.21
CA GLN A 28 12.61 5.88 8.82
C GLN A 28 14.12 6.08 8.85
N LYS A 29 14.87 5.00 8.67
CA LYS A 29 16.32 5.07 8.48
C LYS A 29 16.57 6.07 7.34
N PRO A 30 17.63 6.89 7.42
CA PRO A 30 17.98 7.79 6.33
C PRO A 30 18.02 6.98 5.03
N LYS A 31 17.17 7.36 4.08
CA LYS A 31 17.05 6.66 2.80
C LYS A 31 18.40 6.77 2.08
N ASP A 32 19.01 5.64 1.76
CA ASP A 32 20.29 5.63 1.06
C ASP A 32 20.09 6.29 -0.31
N LYS A 33 20.99 7.21 -0.66
CA LYS A 33 20.95 7.94 -1.94
C LYS A 33 21.24 7.00 -3.12
N ASN A 34 21.82 5.84 -2.86
CA ASN A 34 22.10 4.79 -3.82
C ASN A 34 21.04 3.69 -3.84
N GLU A 35 19.90 3.85 -3.14
CA GLU A 35 18.83 2.86 -3.16
C GLU A 35 18.25 2.75 -4.57
N HIS A 36 18.35 1.57 -5.17
CA HIS A 36 17.78 1.29 -6.49
C HIS A 36 16.27 1.45 -6.43
N VAL A 37 15.71 2.32 -7.28
CA VAL A 37 14.27 2.45 -7.42
C VAL A 37 13.71 1.17 -8.01
N ILE A 38 12.70 0.60 -7.37
CA ILE A 38 12.02 -0.59 -7.88
C ILE A 38 11.26 -0.20 -9.16
N PRO A 39 11.53 -0.87 -10.30
CA PRO A 39 10.96 -0.49 -11.58
C PRO A 39 9.48 -0.85 -11.68
N TRP A 40 8.77 -0.06 -12.47
CA TRP A 40 7.39 -0.32 -12.88
C TRP A 40 7.38 -0.91 -14.28
N GLU A 41 6.50 -1.87 -14.51
CA GLU A 41 6.34 -2.55 -15.79
C GLU A 41 4.87 -2.46 -16.22
N GLU A 42 4.62 -2.07 -17.47
CA GLU A 42 3.29 -2.12 -18.05
C GLU A 42 2.89 -3.58 -18.31
N ARG A 43 1.70 -3.95 -17.85
CA ARG A 43 1.16 -5.30 -18.01
C ARG A 43 -0.30 -5.26 -18.44
N PRO A 44 -0.67 -6.06 -19.46
CA PRO A 44 -2.06 -6.34 -19.73
C PRO A 44 -2.61 -7.23 -18.61
N HIS A 45 -3.79 -6.90 -18.08
CA HIS A 45 -4.52 -7.68 -17.09
C HIS A 45 -3.71 -8.03 -15.81
N GLY A 46 -2.74 -7.19 -15.44
CA GLY A 46 -1.83 -7.45 -14.30
C GLY A 46 -2.47 -7.30 -12.92
N VAL A 47 -3.70 -6.81 -12.85
CA VAL A 47 -4.47 -6.71 -11.60
C VAL A 47 -5.87 -7.27 -11.81
N HIS A 48 -6.17 -8.32 -11.05
CA HIS A 48 -7.49 -8.94 -10.98
C HIS A 48 -8.23 -8.40 -9.75
N VAL A 49 -9.42 -7.82 -9.96
CA VAL A 49 -10.25 -7.27 -8.89
C VAL A 49 -11.66 -7.81 -9.04
N ARG A 50 -12.20 -8.38 -7.97
CA ARG A 50 -13.63 -8.74 -7.92
C ARG A 50 -14.43 -7.54 -7.45
N CYS A 51 -15.37 -7.08 -8.27
CA CYS A 51 -16.23 -5.98 -7.89
C CYS A 51 -17.31 -6.43 -6.91
N PHE A 52 -17.99 -5.48 -6.26
CA PHE A 52 -19.05 -5.77 -5.29
C PHE A 52 -20.23 -6.55 -5.89
N ALA A 53 -20.47 -6.41 -7.20
CA ALA A 53 -21.51 -7.12 -7.93
C ALA A 53 -21.10 -8.55 -8.35
N GLY A 54 -19.89 -8.98 -7.99
CA GLY A 54 -19.38 -10.34 -8.27
C GLY A 54 -18.70 -10.51 -9.62
N TYR A 55 -18.59 -9.46 -10.44
CA TYR A 55 -17.85 -9.53 -11.70
C TYR A 55 -16.34 -9.45 -11.47
N ASP A 56 -15.61 -10.20 -12.27
CA ASP A 56 -14.16 -10.16 -12.32
C ASP A 56 -13.68 -9.12 -13.34
N LEU A 57 -12.93 -8.14 -12.85
CA LEU A 57 -12.35 -7.08 -13.65
C LEU A 57 -10.84 -7.29 -13.77
N LYS A 58 -10.35 -7.23 -15.01
CA LYS A 58 -8.92 -7.39 -15.34
C LYS A 58 -8.38 -6.11 -15.92
N PHE A 59 -7.58 -5.39 -15.15
CA PHE A 59 -7.05 -4.09 -15.56
C PHE A 59 -5.68 -4.19 -16.20
N ASN A 60 -5.49 -3.44 -17.29
CA ASN A 60 -4.18 -3.16 -17.85
C ASN A 60 -3.56 -1.97 -17.09
N GLY A 61 -2.26 -2.00 -16.83
CA GLY A 61 -1.60 -0.88 -16.19
C GLY A 61 -0.17 -1.18 -15.75
N TRP A 62 0.41 -0.24 -15.02
CA TRP A 62 1.77 -0.35 -14.50
C TRP A 62 1.75 -1.00 -13.12
N ILE A 63 2.57 -2.04 -12.94
CA ILE A 63 2.77 -2.72 -11.66
C ILE A 63 4.24 -2.66 -11.28
N ARG A 64 4.54 -2.46 -9.98
CA ARG A 64 5.91 -2.54 -9.49
C ARG A 64 6.41 -3.98 -9.55
N ARG A 65 7.69 -4.15 -9.88
CA ARG A 65 8.31 -5.46 -9.99
C ARG A 65 8.21 -6.30 -8.72
N ASP A 66 8.44 -5.70 -7.54
CA ASP A 66 8.38 -6.40 -6.25
C ASP A 66 6.97 -6.93 -5.94
N VAL A 67 5.94 -6.12 -6.19
CA VAL A 67 4.54 -6.52 -6.01
C VAL A 67 4.16 -7.66 -6.95
N ARG A 68 4.66 -7.63 -8.19
CA ARG A 68 4.45 -8.70 -9.17
C ARG A 68 5.10 -10.01 -8.70
N GLU A 69 6.37 -9.97 -8.33
CA GLU A 69 7.10 -11.16 -7.86
C GLU A 69 6.45 -11.77 -6.62
N GLN A 70 6.01 -10.94 -5.68
CA GLN A 70 5.26 -11.41 -4.51
C GLN A 70 3.98 -12.16 -4.92
N ARG A 71 3.20 -11.63 -5.87
CA ARG A 71 1.96 -12.29 -6.31
C ARG A 71 2.21 -13.61 -7.03
N GLU A 72 3.22 -13.66 -7.90
CA GLU A 72 3.59 -14.89 -8.61
C GLU A 72 4.09 -15.98 -7.64
N GLU A 73 4.80 -15.57 -6.59
CA GLU A 73 5.23 -16.47 -5.51
C GLU A 73 4.02 -17.00 -4.70
N GLU A 74 3.08 -16.12 -4.35
CA GLU A 74 1.83 -16.51 -3.66
C GLU A 74 0.95 -17.45 -4.51
N GLU A 75 0.93 -17.28 -5.84
CA GLU A 75 0.22 -18.19 -6.75
C GLU A 75 0.92 -19.56 -6.82
N ARG A 76 2.24 -19.61 -6.98
CA ARG A 76 3.00 -20.88 -6.95
C ARG A 76 2.76 -21.67 -5.66
N GLN A 77 2.82 -21.00 -4.50
CA GLN A 77 2.60 -21.67 -3.22
C GLN A 77 1.17 -22.25 -3.07
N LYS A 78 0.17 -21.67 -3.73
CA LYS A 78 -1.20 -22.21 -3.75
C LYS A 78 -1.33 -23.43 -4.65
N GLU A 79 -0.60 -23.46 -5.76
CA GLU A 79 -0.60 -24.60 -6.70
C GLU A 79 0.12 -25.82 -6.09
N ASP A 80 1.26 -25.60 -5.45
CA ASP A 80 2.04 -26.67 -4.82
C ASP A 80 1.32 -27.28 -3.59
N GLY A 81 0.64 -26.46 -2.79
CA GLY A 81 -0.14 -26.93 -1.63
C GLY A 81 -1.38 -27.77 -1.98
N HIS A 82 -1.83 -27.74 -3.25
CA HIS A 82 -3.00 -28.50 -3.70
C HIS A 82 -2.64 -29.90 -4.20
N THR A 83 -1.35 -30.22 -4.37
CA THR A 83 -0.88 -31.50 -4.92
C THR A 83 -0.70 -32.57 -3.83
N GLU A 84 -0.52 -32.18 -2.56
CA GLU A 84 -0.26 -33.13 -1.46
C GLU A 84 -1.52 -33.78 -0.87
N GLU A 85 -2.72 -33.25 -1.15
CA GLU A 85 -3.98 -33.79 -0.59
C GLU A 85 -4.64 -34.87 -1.46
N ASP A 86 -4.25 -35.02 -2.74
CA ASP A 86 -4.87 -35.97 -3.69
C ASP A 86 -4.09 -37.30 -3.85
N GLU A 87 -2.88 -37.44 -3.30
CA GLU A 87 -2.15 -38.72 -3.27
C GLU A 87 -2.39 -39.54 -1.97
N ALA A 88 -3.30 -39.08 -1.10
CA ALA A 88 -3.61 -39.73 0.19
C ALA A 88 -4.97 -40.48 0.21
N LEU A 89 -5.47 -40.93 -0.95
CA LEU A 89 -6.74 -41.68 -1.06
C LEU A 89 -6.60 -43.02 -1.79
#